data_AF-A0A7V1SJL4-F1
#
_entry.id   AF-A0A7V1SJL4-F1
#
_cell.length_a   1.000
_cell.length_b   1.000
_cell.length_c   1.000
_cell.angle_alpha   90.00
_cell.angle_beta   90.00
_cell.angle_gamma   90.00
#
_symmetry.space_group_name_H-M   'P 1'
#
loop_
_entity.id
_entity.type
_entity.pdbx_description
1 polymer ?
#
loop_
_entity_poly.entity_id
_entity_poly.type
_entity_poly.pdbx_seq_one_letter_code
_entity_poly.pdbx_strand_id
1 'polypeptide(L)'
;MENAPATRVDQYTELYGVIGNPVRHSLSPALHNAAFSATGLNAVYLAFEPEDIGACARGIQALGIRGVSVTTPFKSSVIPYLSEMDPLAEKIGAVNT
;
A
#
# COMPACT_ATOMS: atom_id res chain seq x y z
N MET A 1 31.73 3.06 1.60
CA MET A 1 30.25 3.14 1.58
C MET A 1 29.80 2.03 0.67
N GLU A 2 29.42 0.90 1.25
CA GLU A 2 28.99 -0.28 0.49
C GLU A 2 27.59 0.01 -0.05
N ASN A 3 27.42 -0.03 -1.37
CA ASN A 3 26.12 0.15 -2.01
C ASN A 3 25.18 -0.91 -1.42
N ALA A 4 24.12 -0.48 -0.75
CA ALA A 4 23.04 -1.38 -0.37
C ALA A 4 22.60 -2.12 -1.65
N PRO A 5 22.48 -3.46 -1.62
CA PRO A 5 22.10 -4.21 -2.81
C PRO A 5 20.75 -3.70 -3.29
N ALA A 6 20.66 -3.36 -4.59
CA ALA A 6 19.41 -3.00 -5.21
C ALA A 6 18.38 -4.12 -4.95
N THR A 7 17.18 -3.76 -4.50
CA THR A 7 16.12 -4.72 -4.20
C THR A 7 15.88 -5.59 -5.42
N ARG A 8 16.23 -6.88 -5.33
CA ARG A 8 15.99 -7.83 -6.41
C ARG A 8 14.51 -8.17 -6.41
N VAL A 9 13.84 -7.91 -7.53
CA VAL A 9 12.44 -8.25 -7.73
C VAL A 9 12.37 -9.59 -8.46
N ASP A 10 11.61 -10.53 -7.92
CA ASP A 10 11.37 -11.86 -8.49
C ASP A 10 9.94 -12.34 -8.21
N GLN A 11 9.60 -13.58 -8.60
CA GLN A 11 8.26 -14.13 -8.43
C GLN A 11 7.84 -14.35 -6.97
N TYR A 12 8.75 -14.21 -6.01
CA TYR A 12 8.47 -14.33 -4.57
C TYR A 12 8.38 -12.97 -3.88
N THR A 13 8.60 -11.87 -4.59
CA THR A 13 8.53 -10.51 -4.03
C THR A 13 7.09 -10.18 -3.63
N GLU A 14 6.88 -9.81 -2.36
CA GLU A 14 5.59 -9.35 -1.86
C GLU A 14 5.33 -7.88 -2.28
N LEU A 15 4.11 -7.59 -2.73
CA LEU A 15 3.71 -6.24 -3.13
C LEU A 15 2.90 -5.55 -2.03
N TYR A 16 3.31 -4.33 -1.71
CA TYR A 16 2.64 -3.36 -0.85
C TYR A 16 2.43 -2.05 -1.60
N GLY A 17 1.64 -1.13 -1.06
CA GLY A 17 1.59 0.21 -1.65
C GLY A 17 0.81 1.27 -0.90
N VAL A 18 0.74 2.45 -1.50
CA VAL A 18 -0.09 3.57 -1.04
C VAL A 18 -1.11 3.89 -2.13
N ILE A 19 -2.36 4.06 -1.73
CA ILE A 19 -3.48 4.39 -2.61
C ILE A 19 -3.96 5.81 -2.29
N GLY A 20 -4.03 6.66 -3.30
CA GLY A 20 -4.52 8.03 -3.22
C GLY A 20 -4.66 8.61 -4.62
N ASN A 21 -5.34 9.74 -4.78
CA ASN A 21 -5.46 10.36 -6.09
C ASN A 21 -5.54 11.89 -5.95
N PRO A 22 -4.44 12.63 -6.19
CA PRO A 22 -3.10 12.17 -6.60
C PRO A 22 -2.28 11.57 -5.43
N VAL A 23 -1.28 10.73 -5.71
CA VAL A 23 -0.39 10.13 -4.70
C VAL A 23 1.05 9.88 -5.13
N ARG A 24 1.42 10.09 -6.40
CA ARG A 24 2.80 9.86 -6.88
C ARG A 24 3.88 10.72 -6.20
N HIS A 25 3.48 11.81 -5.54
CA HIS A 25 4.37 12.66 -4.75
C HIS A 25 4.70 12.07 -3.37
N SER A 26 4.07 10.97 -2.97
CA SER A 26 4.29 10.35 -1.66
C SER A 26 5.73 9.89 -1.48
N LEU A 27 6.28 10.13 -0.29
CA LEU A 27 7.58 9.60 0.13
C LEU A 27 7.48 8.17 0.69
N SER A 28 6.27 7.64 0.90
CA SER A 28 6.05 6.29 1.44
C SER A 28 6.75 5.21 0.63
N PRO A 29 6.73 5.19 -0.72
CA PRO A 29 7.51 4.23 -1.50
C PRO A 29 9.01 4.29 -1.20
N ALA A 30 9.61 5.47 -1.12
CA ALA A 30 11.04 5.59 -0.83
C ALA A 30 11.36 5.07 0.59
N LEU A 31 10.55 5.46 1.57
CA LEU A 31 10.72 5.05 2.97
C LEU A 31 10.57 3.53 3.15
N HIS A 32 9.49 2.94 2.65
CA HIS A 32 9.21 1.52 2.84
C HIS A 32 10.18 0.64 2.05
N ASN A 33 10.54 0.99 0.81
CA ASN A 33 11.53 0.21 0.06
C ASN A 33 12.92 0.28 0.70
N ALA A 34 13.31 1.43 1.25
CA ALA A 34 14.56 1.53 2.03
C ALA A 34 14.52 0.63 3.28
N ALA A 35 13.38 0.60 3.99
CA ALA A 35 13.20 -0.28 5.13
C ALA A 35 13.24 -1.77 4.73
N PHE A 36 12.56 -2.17 3.65
CA PHE A 36 12.58 -3.55 3.14
C PHE A 36 13.99 -3.99 2.73
N SER A 37 14.72 -3.12 2.03
CA SER A 37 16.13 -3.37 1.69
C SER A 37 17.01 -3.53 2.93
N ALA A 38 16.85 -2.63 3.92
CA ALA A 38 17.62 -2.65 5.16
C ALA A 38 17.35 -3.89 6.04
N THR A 39 16.15 -4.46 5.97
CA THR A 39 15.78 -5.67 6.73
C THR A 39 15.92 -6.97 5.95
N GLY A 40 16.28 -6.91 4.66
CA GLY A 40 16.36 -8.08 3.77
C GLY A 40 14.99 -8.69 3.43
N LEU A 41 13.90 -7.93 3.59
CA LEU A 41 12.57 -8.38 3.23
C LEU A 41 12.40 -8.34 1.70
N ASN A 42 12.02 -9.47 1.10
CA ASN A 42 11.71 -9.54 -0.34
C ASN A 42 10.35 -8.91 -0.64
N ALA A 43 10.27 -7.59 -0.56
CA ALA A 43 9.06 -6.83 -0.78
C ALA A 43 9.33 -5.53 -1.53
N VAL A 44 8.30 -5.03 -2.21
CA VAL A 44 8.29 -3.70 -2.83
C VAL A 44 7.05 -2.92 -2.39
N TYR A 45 7.20 -1.61 -2.30
CA TYR A 45 6.13 -0.67 -1.95
C TYR A 45 5.94 0.34 -3.09
N LEU A 46 4.75 0.41 -3.69
CA LEU A 46 4.44 1.26 -4.85
C LEU A 46 3.31 2.27 -4.58
N ALA A 47 3.18 3.27 -5.45
CA ALA A 47 2.10 4.27 -5.42
C ALA A 47 1.04 3.95 -6.50
N PHE A 48 -0.23 3.94 -6.10
CA PHE A 48 -1.37 3.64 -6.98
C PHE A 48 -2.39 4.77 -6.96
N GLU A 49 -2.75 5.26 -8.16
CA GLU A 49 -3.75 6.33 -8.36
C GLU A 49 -4.98 5.77 -9.08
N PRO A 50 -5.84 4.98 -8.40
CA PRO A 50 -7.03 4.45 -9.04
C PRO A 50 -8.07 5.55 -9.29
N GLU A 51 -8.84 5.39 -10.36
CA GLU A 51 -10.06 6.18 -10.62
C GLU A 51 -11.26 5.57 -9.89
N ASP A 52 -11.31 4.23 -9.76
CA ASP A 52 -12.34 3.47 -9.06
C ASP A 52 -11.73 2.70 -7.88
N ILE A 53 -12.08 3.11 -6.67
CA ILE A 53 -11.59 2.50 -5.43
C ILE A 53 -12.11 1.06 -5.23
N GLY A 54 -13.31 0.74 -5.70
CA GLY A 54 -13.87 -0.61 -5.60
C GLY A 54 -13.19 -1.58 -6.56
N ALA A 55 -12.92 -1.15 -7.79
CA ALA A 55 -12.09 -1.92 -8.72
C ALA A 55 -10.68 -2.13 -8.18
N CYS A 56 -10.09 -1.10 -7.57
CA CYS A 56 -8.80 -1.19 -6.90
C CYS A 56 -8.81 -2.21 -5.75
N ALA A 57 -9.79 -2.14 -4.84
CA ALA A 57 -9.92 -3.08 -3.72
C ALA A 57 -10.05 -4.54 -4.18
N ARG A 58 -10.88 -4.79 -5.20
CA ARG A 58 -10.98 -6.14 -5.80
C ARG A 58 -9.66 -6.59 -6.43
N GLY A 59 -8.94 -5.68 -7.11
CA GLY A 59 -7.63 -5.96 -7.69
C GLY A 59 -6.57 -6.32 -6.64
N ILE A 60 -6.55 -5.59 -5.52
CA ILE A 60 -5.65 -5.85 -4.38
C ILE A 60 -5.84 -7.28 -3.86
N GLN A 61 -7.09 -7.68 -3.65
CA GLN A 61 -7.41 -9.04 -3.22
C GLN A 61 -7.04 -10.08 -4.28
N ALA A 62 -7.43 -9.85 -5.54
CA ALA A 62 -7.20 -10.80 -6.64
C ALA A 62 -5.72 -11.03 -6.96
N LEU A 63 -4.88 -10.00 -6.79
CA LEU A 63 -3.44 -10.05 -7.06
C LEU A 63 -2.62 -10.47 -5.83
N GLY A 64 -3.24 -10.66 -4.66
CA GLY A 64 -2.52 -11.01 -3.44
C GLY A 64 -1.61 -9.89 -2.91
N ILE A 65 -1.96 -8.62 -3.13
CA ILE A 65 -1.25 -7.47 -2.56
C ILE A 65 -1.40 -7.54 -1.04
N ARG A 66 -0.27 -7.50 -0.32
CA ARG A 66 -0.19 -7.90 1.09
C ARG A 66 -0.64 -6.82 2.07
N GLY A 67 -0.63 -5.57 1.65
CA GLY A 67 -1.12 -4.45 2.46
C GLY A 67 -0.98 -3.13 1.72
N VAL A 68 -1.87 -2.20 2.04
CA VAL A 68 -1.85 -0.87 1.44
C VAL A 68 -2.09 0.20 2.50
N SER A 69 -1.40 1.32 2.38
CA SER A 69 -1.82 2.54 3.05
C SER A 69 -2.85 3.27 2.18
N VAL A 70 -3.82 3.91 2.81
CA VAL A 70 -4.87 4.67 2.12
C VAL A 70 -4.78 6.14 2.50
N THR A 71 -4.78 7.01 1.49
CA THR A 71 -4.77 8.46 1.66
C THR A 71 -5.86 9.13 0.84
N THR A 72 -5.93 10.46 0.92
CA THR A 72 -6.93 11.27 0.24
C THR A 72 -7.03 10.92 -1.25
N PRO A 73 -8.26 10.81 -1.80
CA PRO A 73 -9.56 11.02 -1.16
C PRO A 73 -10.18 9.74 -0.55
N PHE A 74 -9.46 8.62 -0.52
CA PHE A 74 -10.07 7.30 -0.40
C PHE A 74 -10.28 6.77 1.02
N LYS A 75 -9.82 7.49 2.05
CA LYS A 75 -9.82 6.98 3.44
C LYS A 75 -11.20 6.53 3.95
N SER A 76 -12.28 7.18 3.51
CA SER A 76 -13.64 6.77 3.87
C SER A 76 -14.28 5.90 2.79
N SER A 77 -13.98 6.14 1.52
CA SER A 77 -14.62 5.40 0.41
C SER A 77 -14.11 3.97 0.26
N VAL A 78 -13.00 3.60 0.90
CA VAL A 78 -12.49 2.23 0.91
C VAL A 78 -13.29 1.31 1.85
N ILE A 79 -13.95 1.88 2.87
CA ILE A 79 -14.62 1.14 3.95
C ILE A 79 -15.60 0.06 3.45
N PRO A 80 -16.47 0.31 2.45
CA PRO A 80 -17.42 -0.70 1.96
C PRO A 80 -16.77 -1.96 1.37
N TYR A 81 -15.46 -1.94 1.13
CA TYR A 81 -14.70 -3.04 0.54
C TYR A 81 -13.83 -3.79 1.57
N LEU A 82 -13.87 -3.40 2.84
CA LEU A 82 -13.14 -4.06 3.92
C LEU A 82 -13.98 -5.19 4.51
N SER A 83 -13.36 -6.33 4.80
CA SER A 83 -14.02 -7.44 5.50
C SER A 83 -14.11 -7.20 7.00
N GLU A 84 -13.12 -6.52 7.58
CA GLU A 84 -12.99 -6.23 8.99
C GLU A 84 -12.39 -4.82 9.17
N MET A 85 -12.70 -4.18 10.30
CA MET A 85 -12.23 -2.82 10.61
C MET A 85 -11.96 -2.68 12.10
N ASP A 86 -10.89 -1.96 12.45
CA ASP A 86 -10.56 -1.66 13.84
C ASP A 86 -11.65 -0.75 14.47
N PRO A 87 -12.09 -0.99 15.72
CA PRO A 87 -13.14 -0.19 16.37
C PRO A 87 -12.86 1.32 16.42
N LEU A 88 -11.59 1.74 16.45
CA LEU A 88 -11.22 3.15 16.36
C LEU A 88 -11.46 3.69 14.96
N ALA A 89 -11.11 2.93 13.91
CA ALA A 89 -11.37 3.32 12.53
C ALA A 89 -12.88 3.41 12.23
N GLU A 90 -13.71 2.53 12.81
CA GLU A 90 -15.17 2.63 12.72
C GLU A 90 -15.69 3.95 13.29
N LYS A 91 -15.18 4.36 14.46
CA LYS A 91 -15.57 5.62 15.11
C LYS A 91 -15.09 6.85 14.34
N ILE A 92 -13.91 6.78 13.74
CA ILE A 92 -13.34 7.88 12.94
C ILE A 92 -14.05 7.99 11.58
N GLY A 93 -14.52 6.88 11.01
CA GLY A 93 -15.09 6.83 9.67
C GLY A 93 -14.02 6.97 8.57
N ALA A 94 -12.78 6.61 8.86
CA ALA A 94 -11.67 6.67 7.94
C ALA A 94 -10.61 5.62 8.25
N VAL A 95 -10.03 5.04 7.21
CA VAL A 95 -8.97 4.02 7.27
C VAL A 95 -7.76 4.52 6.50
N ASN A 96 -6.56 4.34 7.07
CA ASN A 96 -5.30 4.63 6.39
C ASN A 96 -4.35 3.43 6.30
N THR A 97 -4.67 2.31 6.94
CA THR A 97 -3.98 1.02 6.88
C THR A 97 -4.98 -0.09 7.17
#